data_AF-A0A429FW61-F1
#
_entry.id   AF-A0A429FW61-F1
#
_cell.length_a   1.000
_cell.length_b   1.000
_cell.length_c   1.000
_cell.angle_alpha   90.00
_cell.angle_beta   90.00
_cell.angle_gamma   90.00
#
_symmetry.space_group_name_H-M   'P 1'
#
loop_
_entity.id
_entity.type
_entity.pdbx_description
1 polymer ?
#
loop_
_entity_poly.entity_id
_entity_poly.type
_entity_poly.pdbx_seq_one_letter_code
_entity_poly.pdbx_strand_id
1 'polypeptide(L)'
;MWLDECPSFWDEGRVRPLVTESGKVVLMCDSCSAVWPTLADFKEMEHVEPDEPDWAVTAGVHVRPGTVRWASAQDLEVAGMSGLKWRP
;
A
#
# COMPACT_ATOMS: atom_id res chain seq x y z
N MET A 1 -9.23 8.23 0.07
CA MET A 1 -9.31 7.19 1.11
C MET A 1 -7.92 6.81 1.59
N TRP A 2 -7.70 6.85 2.90
CA TRP A 2 -6.44 6.54 3.57
C TRP A 2 -6.66 5.90 4.94
N LEU A 3 -5.69 5.12 5.41
CA LEU A 3 -5.75 4.36 6.67
C LEU A 3 -5.24 5.19 7.83
N ASP A 4 -3.96 5.56 7.78
CA ASP A 4 -3.28 6.33 8.80
C ASP A 4 -2.17 7.20 8.21
N GLU A 5 -1.58 8.05 9.04
CA GLU A 5 -0.40 8.82 8.66
C GLU A 5 0.78 7.88 8.47
N CYS A 6 1.68 8.21 7.54
CA CYS A 6 2.87 7.43 7.29
C CYS A 6 3.75 7.44 8.56
N PRO A 7 4.10 6.28 9.13
CA PRO A 7 4.98 6.24 10.30
C PRO A 7 6.44 6.56 9.96
N SER A 8 6.78 6.76 8.68
CA SER A 8 8.14 7.11 8.27
C SER A 8 8.49 8.52 8.74
N PHE A 9 9.65 8.65 9.39
CA PHE A 9 10.09 9.85 10.10
C PHE A 9 10.30 11.10 9.23
N TRP A 10 10.24 10.98 7.91
CA TRP A 10 10.74 11.98 6.97
C TRP A 10 9.65 12.70 6.18
N ASP A 11 8.42 12.16 6.11
CA ASP A 11 7.37 12.70 5.26
C ASP A 11 5.98 12.63 5.89
N GLU A 12 5.19 13.71 5.76
CA GLU A 12 3.78 13.80 6.15
C GLU A 12 2.85 13.11 5.13
N GLY A 13 3.19 11.87 4.77
CA GLY A 13 2.41 11.09 3.81
C GLY A 13 1.21 10.39 4.41
N ARG A 14 0.27 9.96 3.58
CA ARG A 14 -0.89 9.16 3.98
C ARG A 14 -0.78 7.75 3.45
N VAL A 15 -1.04 6.78 4.31
CA VAL A 15 -1.03 5.36 3.94
C VAL A 15 -2.34 5.05 3.23
N ARG A 16 -2.24 4.69 1.95
CA ARG A 16 -3.39 4.48 1.06
C ARG A 16 -3.35 3.06 0.49
N PRO A 17 -4.52 2.46 0.25
CA PRO A 17 -4.57 1.13 -0.33
C PRO A 17 -4.31 1.23 -1.84
N LEU A 18 -3.42 0.40 -2.35
CA LEU A 18 -3.00 0.36 -3.75
C LEU A 18 -3.27 -1.03 -4.33
N VAL A 19 -3.92 -1.07 -5.49
CA VAL A 19 -4.09 -2.29 -6.28
C VAL A 19 -2.86 -2.47 -7.16
N THR A 20 -2.17 -3.58 -6.96
CA THR A 20 -0.98 -4.00 -7.71
C THR A 20 -1.35 -4.61 -9.06
N GLU A 21 -0.38 -4.81 -9.94
CA GLU A 21 -0.59 -5.43 -11.27
C GLU A 21 -1.21 -6.83 -11.18
N SER A 22 -0.90 -7.59 -10.13
CA SER A 22 -1.48 -8.91 -9.88
C SER A 22 -2.89 -8.88 -9.29
N GLY A 23 -3.45 -7.68 -9.08
CA GLY A 23 -4.75 -7.48 -8.44
C GLY A 23 -4.73 -7.55 -6.91
N LYS A 24 -3.56 -7.80 -6.30
CA LYS A 24 -3.42 -7.77 -4.84
C LYS A 24 -3.50 -6.33 -4.33
N VAL A 25 -4.16 -6.12 -3.20
CA VAL A 25 -4.17 -4.83 -2.49
C VAL A 25 -3.03 -4.82 -1.47
N VAL A 26 -2.21 -3.78 -1.54
CA VAL A 26 -1.15 -3.46 -0.57
C VAL A 26 -1.39 -2.07 0.03
N LEU A 27 -0.68 -1.70 1.08
CA LEU A 27 -0.69 -0.35 1.61
C LEU A 27 0.54 0.39 1.12
N MET A 28 0.37 1.62 0.62
CA MET A 28 1.48 2.43 0.12
C MET A 28 1.32 3.86 0.64
N CYS A 29 2.44 4.49 1.02
CA CYS A 29 2.45 5.91 1.30
C CYS A 29 2.26 6.72 0.00
N ASP A 30 1.43 7.76 0.02
CA ASP A 30 1.23 8.61 -1.17
C ASP A 30 2.25 9.74 -1.33
N SER A 31 3.17 9.89 -0.37
CA SER A 31 4.24 10.91 -0.41
C SER A 31 5.65 10.31 -0.48
N CYS A 32 5.84 9.03 -0.11
CA CYS A 32 7.13 8.35 -0.17
C CYS A 32 7.00 6.96 -0.79
N SER A 33 8.11 6.25 -0.95
CA SER A 33 8.16 4.93 -1.58
C SER A 33 7.79 3.78 -0.64
N ALA A 34 7.43 4.04 0.63
CA ALA A 34 7.14 2.97 1.58
C ALA A 34 5.88 2.18 1.20
N VAL A 35 6.02 0.86 1.13
CA VAL A 35 4.94 -0.10 0.85
C VAL A 35 4.91 -1.17 1.94
N TRP A 36 3.71 -1.49 2.42
CA TRP A 36 3.46 -2.62 3.31
C TRP A 36 2.67 -3.70 2.55
N PRO A 37 3.28 -4.88 2.32
CA PRO A 37 2.66 -5.97 1.58
C PRO A 37 1.37 -6.50 2.20
N THR A 38 1.25 -6.38 3.53
CA THR A 38 0.09 -6.79 4.32
C THR A 38 -0.21 -5.80 5.46
N LEU A 39 -1.38 -5.94 6.07
CA LEU A 39 -1.75 -5.15 7.25
C LEU A 39 -0.90 -5.51 8.49
N ALA A 40 -0.41 -6.75 8.58
CA ALA A 40 0.45 -7.16 9.69
C ALA A 40 1.78 -6.38 9.61
N ASP A 41 2.38 -6.36 8.43
CA ASP A 41 3.60 -5.60 8.16
C ASP A 41 3.42 -4.12 8.51
N PHE A 42 2.26 -3.53 8.19
CA PHE A 42 1.94 -2.15 8.59
C PHE A 42 1.93 -1.94 10.11
N LYS A 43 1.37 -2.88 10.87
CA LYS A 43 1.33 -2.81 12.34
C LYS A 43 2.71 -3.02 12.96
N GLU A 44 3.54 -3.85 12.34
CA GLU A 44 4.90 -4.14 12.77
C GLU A 44 5.91 -3.10 12.24
N MET A 45 5.44 -2.13 11.45
CA MET A 45 6.24 -1.10 10.78
C MET A 45 7.28 -1.67 9.79
N GLU A 46 7.10 -2.91 9.35
CA GLU A 46 7.95 -3.59 8.37
C GLU A 46 7.54 -3.19 6.95
N HIS A 47 8.10 -2.10 6.44
CA HIS A 47 7.89 -1.66 5.06
C HIS A 47 9.01 -2.14 4.14
N VAL A 48 8.69 -2.17 2.85
CA VAL A 48 9.66 -2.26 1.77
C VAL A 48 9.64 -0.97 0.96
N GLU A 49 10.77 -0.61 0.39
CA GLU A 49 10.92 0.52 -0.52
C GLU A 49 11.27 -0.07 -1.89
N PRO A 50 10.27 -0.36 -2.74
CA PRO A 50 10.51 -0.91 -4.05
C PRO A 50 11.14 0.16 -4.94
N ASP A 51 12.28 -0.19 -5.56
CA ASP A 51 13.02 0.65 -6.49
C ASP A 51 13.03 0.07 -7.91
N GLU A 52 13.40 0.91 -8.89
CA GLU A 52 13.66 0.46 -10.27
C GLU A 52 14.81 -0.57 -10.34
N PRO A 53 14.77 -1.53 -11.28
CA PRO A 53 13.74 -1.75 -12.31
C PRO A 53 12.62 -2.73 -11.87
N ASP A 54 12.83 -3.46 -10.78
CA ASP A 54 11.97 -4.60 -10.43
C ASP A 54 10.70 -4.17 -9.70
N TRP A 55 10.72 -3.09 -8.92
CA TRP A 55 9.59 -2.58 -8.13
C TRP A 55 8.91 -3.66 -7.27
N ALA A 56 9.69 -4.63 -6.79
CA ALA A 56 9.17 -5.81 -6.09
C ALA A 56 8.84 -5.51 -4.63
N VAL A 57 7.64 -5.91 -4.21
CA VAL A 57 7.14 -5.71 -2.83
C VAL A 57 7.22 -7.02 -2.04
N THR A 58 6.85 -8.12 -2.67
CA THR A 58 7.00 -9.48 -2.15
C THR A 58 6.98 -10.45 -3.33
N ALA A 59 7.15 -11.74 -3.09
CA ALA A 59 7.18 -12.76 -4.13
C ALA A 59 5.96 -12.66 -5.06
N GLY A 60 6.20 -12.27 -6.33
CA GLY A 60 5.17 -12.13 -7.37
C GLY A 60 4.30 -10.88 -7.29
N VAL A 61 4.63 -9.89 -6.45
CA VAL A 61 3.87 -8.64 -6.30
C VAL A 61 4.77 -7.45 -6.59
N HIS A 62 4.35 -6.60 -7.52
CA HIS A 62 5.11 -5.43 -7.96
C HIS A 62 4.24 -4.17 -7.95
N VAL A 63 4.87 -3.01 -7.72
CA VAL A 63 4.22 -1.68 -7.73
C VAL A 63 4.82 -0.77 -8.80
N ARG A 64 4.74 -1.20 -10.05
CA ARG A 64 5.31 -0.43 -11.15
C ARG A 64 4.53 0.86 -11.42
N PRO A 65 5.20 2.00 -11.64
CA PRO A 65 4.55 3.22 -12.07
C PRO A 65 3.67 3.00 -13.31
N GLY A 66 2.44 3.52 -13.28
CA GLY A 66 1.51 3.45 -14.41
C GLY A 66 0.73 2.14 -14.56
N THR A 67 1.08 1.06 -13.85
CA THR A 67 0.31 -0.20 -13.85
C THR A 67 -0.53 -0.40 -12.59
N VAL A 68 -0.38 0.49 -11.61
CA VAL A 68 -1.08 0.47 -10.33
C VAL A 68 -2.16 1.53 -10.25
N ARG A 69 -3.17 1.31 -9.41
CA ARG A 69 -4.20 2.30 -9.08
C ARG A 69 -4.53 2.30 -7.61
N TRP A 70 -4.99 3.43 -7.08
CA TRP A 70 -5.55 3.47 -5.72
C TRP A 70 -6.79 2.57 -5.63
N ALA A 71 -6.92 1.85 -4.51
CA ALA A 71 -8.01 0.93 -4.28
C ALA A 71 -9.31 1.69 -3.97
N SER A 72 -10.42 1.15 -4.47
CA SER A 72 -11.78 1.57 -4.16
C SER A 72 -12.31 0.81 -2.94
N ALA A 73 -13.48 1.21 -2.43
CA ALA A 73 -14.14 0.47 -1.34
C ALA A 73 -14.43 -1.00 -1.70
N GLN A 74 -14.74 -1.28 -2.97
CA GLN A 74 -14.99 -2.64 -3.45
C GLN A 74 -13.72 -3.49 -3.43
N ASP A 75 -12.57 -2.91 -3.80
CA ASP A 75 -11.28 -3.62 -3.75
C ASP A 75 -10.91 -3.99 -2.31
N LEU A 76 -11.22 -3.10 -1.36
CA LEU A 76 -11.01 -3.34 0.07
C LEU A 76 -11.89 -4.46 0.59
N GLU A 77 -13.12 -4.59 0.11
CA GLU A 77 -14.01 -5.71 0.45
C GLU A 77 -13.42 -7.04 -0.05
N VAL A 78 -13.02 -7.09 -1.32
CA VAL A 78 -12.38 -8.28 -1.91
C VAL A 78 -11.09 -8.65 -1.19
N ALA A 79 -10.30 -7.65 -0.76
CA ALA A 79 -9.06 -7.84 -0.01
C ALA A 79 -9.27 -8.16 1.48
N GLY A 80 -10.52 -8.18 1.97
CA GLY A 80 -10.81 -8.41 3.40
C GLY A 80 -10.36 -7.25 4.32
N MET A 81 -10.17 -6.06 3.76
CA MET A 81 -9.71 -4.84 4.45
C MET A 81 -10.84 -3.84 4.75
N SER A 82 -12.09 -4.16 4.38
CA SER A 82 -13.25 -3.29 4.60
C SER A 82 -13.55 -3.00 6.08
N GLY A 83 -13.10 -3.85 7.00
CA GLY A 83 -13.29 -3.68 8.44
C GLY A 83 -12.39 -2.62 9.09
N LEU A 84 -11.45 -2.03 8.35
CA LEU A 84 -10.57 -0.97 8.86
C LEU A 84 -11.25 0.40 8.85
N LYS A 85 -10.81 1.29 9.74
CA LYS A 85 -11.32 2.68 9.81
C LYS A 85 -10.66 3.53 8.72
N TRP A 86 -11.20 3.45 7.52
CA TRP A 86 -10.78 4.27 6.40
C TRP A 86 -11.29 5.71 6.50
N ARG A 87 -10.40 6.67 6.30
CA ARG A 87 -10.72 8.09 6.21
C ARG A 87 -10.97 8.48 4.75
N PRO A 88 -11.95 9.34 4.43
CA PRO A 88 -12.23 9.76 3.05
C PRO A 88 -11.02 10.41 2.38
#